data_AF-A0AAV7VV17-F1
#
_entry.id   AF-A0AAV7VV17-F1
#
_cell.length_a   1.000
_cell.length_b   1.000
_cell.length_c   1.000
_cell.angle_alpha   90.00
_cell.angle_beta   90.00
_cell.angle_gamma   90.00
#
_symmetry.space_group_name_H-M   'P 1'
#
loop_
_entity.id
_entity.type
_entity.pdbx_description
1 polymer ?
#
loop_
_entity_poly.entity_id
_entity_poly.type
_entity_poly.pdbx_seq_one_letter_code
_entity_poly.pdbx_strand_id
1 'polypeptide(L)'
;MMKYTECEAEVVCVKDAGCRGDRSLFEAFKFLQIDTSCNKSKPPLATENEWCSRNALRKQRHWEKIIAARKNKRKKEKEKKKAKRSEVTGITFRHSKRFLKALTKERLLLAKDSGPKLCLDLSMTDHMTKKGNKSTCWSD
;
A
#
# COMPACT_ATOMS: atom_id res chain seq x y z
N MET A 1 -23.59 19.66 11.56
CA MET A 1 -24.88 19.49 10.87
C MET A 1 -24.80 20.30 9.60
N MET A 2 -24.26 19.71 8.52
CA MET A 2 -24.18 20.35 7.21
C MET A 2 -25.18 19.67 6.29
N LYS A 3 -26.07 20.49 5.75
CA LYS A 3 -27.16 20.11 4.86
C LYS A 3 -26.56 19.77 3.50
N TYR A 4 -26.85 18.58 2.99
CA TYR A 4 -26.53 18.27 1.60
C TYR A 4 -27.54 19.01 0.72
N THR A 5 -27.01 19.82 -0.19
CA THR A 5 -27.75 20.52 -1.24
C THR A 5 -28.33 19.49 -2.21
N GLU A 6 -29.63 19.59 -2.45
CA GLU A 6 -30.33 18.87 -3.51
C GLU A 6 -29.71 19.28 -4.85
N CYS A 7 -29.12 18.31 -5.57
CA CYS A 7 -28.79 18.49 -6.98
C CYS A 7 -30.08 18.28 -7.76
N GLU A 8 -30.81 19.36 -8.01
CA GLU A 8 -31.83 19.44 -9.06
C GLU A 8 -31.16 19.06 -10.38
N ALA A 9 -31.45 17.86 -10.89
CA ALA A 9 -31.09 17.48 -12.24
C ALA A 9 -32.10 18.15 -13.17
N GLU A 10 -31.78 19.37 -13.62
CA GLU A 10 -32.48 19.99 -14.73
C GLU A 10 -32.41 19.06 -15.94
N VAL A 11 -33.55 18.52 -16.34
CA VAL A 11 -33.71 17.84 -17.61
C VAL A 11 -33.60 18.92 -18.69
N VAL A 12 -32.40 19.06 -19.25
CA VAL A 12 -32.19 19.90 -20.43
C VAL A 12 -32.96 19.26 -21.59
N CYS A 13 -34.13 19.82 -21.90
CA CYS A 13 -34.83 19.52 -23.15
C CYS A 13 -34.00 20.09 -24.32
N VAL A 14 -33.20 19.24 -24.94
CA VAL A 14 -32.60 19.55 -26.25
C VAL A 14 -33.73 19.53 -27.27
N LYS A 15 -34.05 20.72 -27.79
CA LYS A 15 -34.96 20.91 -28.91
C LYS A 15 -34.27 20.55 -30.24
N ASP A 16 -34.99 19.75 -31.00
CA ASP A 16 -35.10 19.68 -32.47
C ASP A 16 -33.89 19.25 -33.31
N ALA A 17 -33.97 18.03 -33.85
CA ALA A 17 -33.71 17.72 -35.27
C ALA A 17 -34.26 16.32 -35.59
N GLY A 18 -35.19 16.23 -36.54
CA GLY A 18 -35.92 15.00 -36.84
C GLY A 18 -35.06 13.86 -37.38
N CYS A 19 -35.41 12.63 -36.99
CA CYS A 19 -35.23 11.42 -37.80
C CYS A 19 -36.11 10.30 -37.22
N ARG A 20 -36.78 9.54 -38.10
CA ARG A 20 -37.76 8.49 -37.80
C ARG A 20 -37.15 7.30 -37.02
N GLY A 21 -36.94 7.42 -35.71
CA GLY A 21 -36.39 6.34 -34.87
C GLY A 21 -37.05 6.12 -33.51
N ASP A 22 -37.84 7.08 -33.01
CA ASP A 22 -38.24 7.09 -31.59
C ASP A 22 -39.36 6.09 -31.22
N ARG A 23 -40.10 5.56 -32.21
CA ARG A 23 -41.13 4.54 -31.94
C ARG A 23 -40.54 3.18 -31.53
N SER A 24 -39.31 2.87 -31.95
CA SER A 24 -38.66 1.58 -31.67
C SER A 24 -38.11 1.51 -30.24
N LEU A 25 -37.57 2.63 -29.74
CA LEU A 25 -37.05 2.70 -28.37
C LEU A 25 -38.18 2.68 -27.33
N PHE A 26 -39.30 3.39 -27.59
CA PHE A 26 -40.45 3.38 -26.68
C PHE A 26 -41.12 1.99 -26.59
N GLU A 27 -41.16 1.23 -27.69
CA GLU A 27 -41.56 -0.18 -27.65
C GLU A 27 -40.54 -1.04 -26.89
N ALA A 28 -39.24 -0.85 -27.11
CA ALA A 28 -38.21 -1.60 -26.40
C ALA A 28 -38.27 -1.36 -24.87
N PHE A 29 -38.57 -0.13 -24.43
CA PHE A 29 -38.79 0.18 -23.02
C PHE A 29 -40.06 -0.48 -22.44
N LYS A 30 -41.09 -0.70 -23.27
CA LYS A 30 -42.29 -1.45 -22.87
C LYS A 30 -41.96 -2.93 -22.62
N PHE A 31 -41.02 -3.52 -23.38
CA PHE A 31 -40.54 -4.89 -23.13
C PHE A 31 -39.59 -5.01 -21.94
N LEU A 32 -38.90 -3.92 -21.55
CA LEU A 32 -38.09 -3.85 -20.34
C LEU A 32 -38.92 -3.63 -19.05
N GLN A 33 -40.24 -3.49 -19.17
CA GLN A 33 -41.13 -3.36 -18.03
C GLN A 33 -41.26 -4.72 -17.33
N ILE A 34 -40.34 -4.98 -16.39
CA ILE A 34 -40.42 -6.13 -15.50
C ILE A 34 -41.55 -5.85 -14.51
N ASP A 35 -42.67 -6.57 -14.66
CA ASP A 35 -43.78 -6.52 -13.71
C ASP A 35 -43.31 -6.98 -12.33
N THR A 36 -43.06 -6.02 -11.45
CA THR A 36 -42.77 -6.23 -10.03
C THR A 36 -44.06 -6.40 -9.20
N SER A 37 -45.17 -6.78 -9.84
CA SER A 37 -46.42 -7.14 -9.16
C SER A 37 -46.36 -8.55 -8.57
N CYS A 38 -45.37 -8.78 -7.71
CA CYS A 38 -45.50 -9.80 -6.68
C CYS A 38 -46.36 -9.19 -5.58
N ASN A 39 -47.55 -9.72 -5.37
CA ASN A 39 -48.50 -9.28 -4.36
C ASN A 39 -47.78 -9.06 -3.02
N LYS A 40 -47.75 -7.80 -2.58
CA LYS A 40 -47.24 -7.38 -1.28
C LYS A 40 -48.20 -7.86 -0.19
N SER A 41 -48.16 -9.15 0.17
CA SER A 41 -48.48 -9.52 1.54
C SER A 41 -47.19 -9.32 2.33
N LYS A 42 -47.22 -8.32 3.22
CA LYS A 42 -46.14 -7.96 4.11
C LYS A 42 -46.13 -8.96 5.29
N PRO A 43 -45.05 -9.69 5.58
CA PRO A 43 -44.70 -10.07 6.93
C PRO A 43 -43.63 -9.09 7.46
N PRO A 44 -43.58 -8.86 8.79
CA PRO A 44 -42.75 -7.84 9.40
C PRO A 44 -41.27 -8.23 9.31
N LEU A 45 -40.41 -7.32 8.83
CA LEU A 45 -38.93 -7.35 8.94
C LEU A 45 -38.35 -8.77 9.01
N ALA A 46 -38.68 -9.57 7.99
CA ALA A 46 -37.99 -10.80 7.70
C ALA A 46 -36.51 -10.46 7.55
N THR A 47 -35.69 -10.81 8.54
CA THR A 47 -34.24 -10.71 8.36
C THR A 47 -33.91 -11.37 7.03
N GLU A 48 -33.07 -10.74 6.21
CA GLU A 48 -32.68 -11.18 4.84
C GLU A 48 -32.26 -12.67 4.76
N ASN A 49 -32.04 -13.27 5.92
CA ASN A 49 -31.80 -14.68 6.19
C ASN A 49 -33.01 -15.61 5.93
N GLU A 50 -34.25 -15.12 5.89
CA GLU A 50 -35.44 -15.96 5.71
C GLU A 50 -35.57 -16.54 4.30
N TRP A 51 -34.88 -15.94 3.33
CA TRP A 51 -34.94 -16.32 1.91
C TRP A 51 -33.79 -17.27 1.53
N CYS A 52 -32.85 -17.47 2.45
CA CYS A 52 -31.65 -18.27 2.23
C CYS A 52 -31.75 -19.62 2.95
N SER A 53 -31.52 -20.72 2.21
CA SER A 53 -31.40 -22.06 2.81
C SER A 53 -30.38 -22.06 3.97
N ARG A 54 -30.65 -22.88 4.99
CA ARG A 54 -29.78 -23.05 6.18
C ARG A 54 -28.32 -23.37 5.80
N ASN A 55 -28.08 -24.07 4.68
CA ASN A 55 -26.73 -24.34 4.19
C ASN A 55 -26.06 -23.08 3.59
N ALA A 56 -26.81 -22.23 2.89
CA ALA A 56 -26.32 -20.97 2.35
C ALA A 56 -25.87 -20.04 3.48
N LEU A 57 -26.69 -19.89 4.52
CA LEU A 57 -26.32 -19.10 5.71
C LEU A 57 -25.10 -19.67 6.44
N ARG A 58 -24.98 -21.00 6.53
CA ARG A 58 -23.78 -21.64 7.10
C ARG A 58 -22.52 -21.27 6.32
N LYS A 59 -22.57 -21.34 4.99
CA LYS A 59 -21.44 -21.00 4.13
C LYS A 59 -21.10 -19.52 4.21
N GLN A 60 -22.10 -18.63 4.21
CA GLN A 60 -21.92 -17.20 4.39
C GLN A 60 -21.18 -16.89 5.71
N ARG A 61 -21.70 -17.37 6.84
CA ARG A 61 -21.08 -17.17 8.16
C ARG A 61 -19.66 -17.73 8.22
N HIS A 62 -19.41 -18.87 7.58
CA HIS A 62 -18.07 -19.46 7.49
C HIS A 62 -17.09 -18.56 6.73
N TRP A 63 -17.52 -18.02 5.58
CA TRP A 63 -16.72 -17.07 4.80
C TRP A 63 -16.45 -15.77 5.55
N GLU A 64 -17.47 -15.21 6.20
CA GLU A 64 -17.32 -14.02 7.07
C GLU A 64 -16.31 -14.27 8.18
N LYS A 65 -16.37 -15.44 8.84
CA LYS A 65 -15.39 -15.84 9.87
C LYS A 65 -13.96 -15.90 9.32
N ILE A 66 -13.77 -16.47 8.13
CA ILE A 66 -12.45 -16.51 7.48
C ILE A 66 -11.93 -15.11 7.19
N ILE A 67 -12.78 -14.22 6.65
CA ILE A 67 -12.39 -12.84 6.33
C ILE A 67 -12.03 -12.08 7.61
N ALA A 68 -12.84 -12.20 8.68
CA ALA A 68 -12.56 -11.59 9.97
C ALA A 68 -11.25 -12.10 10.57
N ALA A 69 -10.99 -13.41 10.53
CA ALA A 69 -9.73 -13.99 11.00
C ALA A 69 -8.52 -13.46 10.21
N ARG A 70 -8.63 -13.35 8.88
CA ARG A 70 -7.58 -12.75 8.03
C ARG A 70 -7.33 -11.28 8.37
N LYS A 71 -8.39 -10.48 8.57
CA LYS A 71 -8.30 -9.07 8.99
C LYS A 71 -7.63 -8.95 10.38
N ASN A 72 -8.03 -9.78 11.34
CA ASN A 72 -7.44 -9.80 12.68
C ASN A 72 -5.97 -10.20 12.66
N LYS A 73 -5.58 -11.19 11.84
CA LYS A 73 -4.17 -11.56 11.64
C LYS A 73 -3.35 -10.37 11.11
N ARG A 74 -3.88 -9.65 10.11
CA ARG A 74 -3.23 -8.44 9.57
C ARG A 74 -3.09 -7.33 10.63
N LYS A 75 -4.12 -7.12 11.46
CA LYS A 75 -4.11 -6.13 12.55
C LYS A 75 -3.05 -6.48 13.60
N LYS A 76 -3.04 -7.73 14.08
CA LYS A 76 -2.04 -8.23 15.05
C LYS A 76 -0.61 -8.12 14.53
N GLU A 77 -0.35 -8.46 13.26
CA GLU A 77 0.99 -8.29 12.68
C GLU A 77 1.40 -6.82 12.53
N LYS A 78 0.46 -5.91 12.21
CA LYS A 78 0.72 -4.47 12.22
C LYS A 78 1.07 -3.96 13.64
N GLU A 79 0.35 -4.42 14.66
CA GLU A 79 0.61 -4.06 16.05
C GLU A 79 1.96 -4.57 16.52
N LYS A 80 2.30 -5.84 16.23
CA LYS A 80 3.65 -6.39 16.50
C LYS A 80 4.75 -5.57 15.82
N LYS A 81 4.56 -5.16 14.57
CA LYS A 81 5.52 -4.29 13.85
C LYS A 81 5.65 -2.92 14.50
N LYS A 82 4.55 -2.32 14.98
CA LYS A 82 4.59 -1.05 15.73
C LYS A 82 5.33 -1.19 17.05
N ALA A 83 5.06 -2.26 17.81
CA ALA A 83 5.76 -2.56 19.06
C ALA A 83 7.27 -2.76 18.86
N LYS A 84 7.68 -3.53 17.85
CA LYS A 84 9.10 -3.68 17.47
C LYS A 84 9.73 -2.35 17.06
N ARG A 85 8.97 -1.49 16.37
CA ARG A 85 9.46 -0.16 15.98
C ARG A 85 9.64 0.75 17.19
N SER A 86 8.75 0.73 18.18
CA SER A 86 8.93 1.50 19.42
C SER A 86 10.09 1.00 20.27
N GLU A 87 10.31 -0.31 20.33
CA GLU A 87 11.44 -0.92 21.05
C GLU A 87 12.80 -0.55 20.42
N VAL A 88 12.92 -0.67 19.09
CA VAL A 88 14.13 -0.24 18.36
C VAL A 88 14.35 1.29 18.44
N THR A 89 13.26 2.06 18.50
CA THR A 89 13.32 3.53 18.66
C THR A 89 13.66 3.93 20.10
N GLY A 90 13.37 3.10 21.11
CA GLY A 90 13.70 3.36 22.51
C GLY A 90 15.18 3.22 22.84
N ILE A 91 15.92 2.38 22.11
CA ILE A 91 17.37 2.17 22.31
C ILE A 91 18.21 3.14 21.46
N THR A 92 17.64 3.69 20.39
CA THR A 92 18.35 4.61 19.49
C THR A 92 17.60 5.94 19.41
N PHE A 93 18.08 6.94 20.14
CA PHE A 93 17.69 8.34 19.91
C PHE A 93 17.87 8.63 18.42
N ARG A 94 16.75 8.79 17.74
CA ARG A 94 16.52 8.29 16.38
C ARG A 94 17.04 9.25 15.31
N HIS A 95 18.35 9.29 15.17
CA HIS A 95 18.97 9.95 14.05
C HIS A 95 18.61 9.27 12.73
N SER A 96 18.36 10.07 11.67
CA SER A 96 18.08 9.52 10.35
C SER A 96 19.27 8.67 9.87
N LYS A 97 19.03 7.65 9.03
CA LYS A 97 20.11 6.85 8.41
C LYS A 97 21.16 7.74 7.73
N ARG A 98 20.71 8.86 7.15
CA ARG A 98 21.56 9.87 6.53
C ARG A 98 22.43 10.60 7.56
N PHE A 99 21.86 10.96 8.71
CA PHE A 99 22.60 11.56 9.82
C PHE A 99 23.68 10.61 10.35
N LEU A 100 23.35 9.34 10.60
CA LEU A 100 24.33 8.37 11.10
C LEU A 100 25.47 8.18 10.10
N LYS A 101 25.17 8.11 8.80
CA LYS A 101 26.20 8.05 7.75
C LYS A 101 27.07 9.31 7.71
N ALA A 102 26.48 10.50 7.88
CA ALA A 102 27.23 11.75 7.93
C ALA A 102 28.16 11.77 9.15
N LEU A 103 27.65 11.42 10.33
CA LEU A 103 28.42 11.33 11.57
C LEU A 103 29.61 10.36 11.45
N THR A 104 29.39 9.18 10.85
CA THR A 104 30.47 8.21 10.62
C THR A 104 31.53 8.76 9.66
N LYS A 105 31.12 9.48 8.61
CA LYS A 105 32.06 10.11 7.67
C LYS A 105 32.89 11.20 8.34
N GLU A 106 32.27 12.07 9.14
CA GLU A 106 33.00 13.10 9.87
C GLU A 106 34.03 12.48 10.81
N ARG A 107 33.64 11.47 11.59
CA ARG A 107 34.58 10.76 12.47
C ARG A 107 35.73 10.10 11.72
N LEU A 108 35.47 9.51 10.56
CA LEU A 108 36.51 8.91 9.73
C LEU A 108 37.49 9.96 9.20
N LEU A 109 37.00 11.11 8.76
CA LEU A 109 37.84 12.21 8.29
C LEU A 109 38.70 12.74 9.43
N LEU A 110 38.10 13.02 10.59
CA LEU A 110 38.84 13.44 11.78
C LEU A 110 39.95 12.44 12.16
N ALA A 111 39.65 11.14 12.12
CA ALA A 111 40.65 10.11 12.41
C ALA A 111 41.78 10.04 11.37
N LYS A 112 41.49 10.30 10.10
CA LYS A 112 42.50 10.38 9.04
C LYS A 112 43.42 11.59 9.22
N ASP A 113 42.87 12.70 9.69
CA ASP A 113 43.62 13.94 9.87
C ASP A 113 44.46 13.93 11.17
N SER A 114 43.91 13.35 12.24
CA SER A 114 44.57 13.31 13.56
C SER A 114 45.43 12.07 13.81
N GLY A 115 45.31 11.04 12.96
CA GLY A 115 45.99 9.76 13.14
C GLY A 115 47.48 9.82 12.78
N PRO A 116 48.32 8.98 13.39
CA PRO A 116 49.70 8.77 12.93
C PRO A 116 49.72 8.37 11.46
N LYS A 117 50.49 9.08 10.65
CA LYS A 117 50.69 8.75 9.24
C LYS A 117 51.84 7.76 9.11
N LEU A 118 51.56 6.61 8.50
CA LEU A 118 52.61 5.68 8.10
C LEU A 118 53.20 6.16 6.76
N CYS A 119 54.42 6.69 6.80
CA CYS A 119 55.17 7.03 5.60
C CYS A 119 56.07 5.84 5.23
N LEU A 120 55.87 5.29 4.03
CA LEU A 120 56.76 4.29 3.45
C LEU A 120 57.66 5.01 2.45
N ASP A 121 58.97 5.03 2.69
CA ASP A 121 59.92 5.56 1.71
C ASP A 121 60.15 4.52 0.60
N LEU A 122 59.85 4.93 -0.62
CA LEU A 122 60.03 4.12 -1.82
C LEU A 122 61.21 4.61 -2.68
N SER A 123 62.01 5.56 -2.21
CA SER A 123 63.16 6.09 -2.97
C SER A 123 64.18 5.04 -3.40
N MET A 124 64.25 3.92 -2.68
CA MET A 124 65.20 2.83 -2.94
C MET A 124 64.70 1.79 -3.96
N THR A 125 63.51 1.95 -4.55
CA THR A 125 62.93 0.93 -5.45
C THR A 125 63.77 0.65 -6.69
N ASP A 126 64.54 1.62 -7.18
CA ASP A 126 65.36 1.44 -8.39
C ASP A 126 66.62 0.59 -8.14
N HIS A 127 67.00 0.41 -6.88
CA HIS A 127 68.13 -0.43 -6.48
C HIS A 127 67.71 -1.81 -5.95
N MET A 128 66.40 -2.05 -5.86
CA MET A 128 65.84 -3.30 -5.38
C MET A 128 65.84 -4.35 -6.49
N THR A 129 66.15 -5.60 -6.13
CA THR A 129 66.07 -6.71 -7.09
C THR A 129 64.65 -6.88 -7.61
N LYS A 130 64.50 -7.42 -8.82
CA LYS A 130 63.19 -7.69 -9.44
C LYS A 130 62.26 -8.54 -8.55
N LYS A 131 62.83 -9.36 -7.65
CA LYS A 131 62.09 -10.12 -6.63
C LYS A 131 61.60 -9.21 -5.49
N GLY A 132 62.47 -8.35 -4.96
CA GLY A 132 62.14 -7.39 -3.91
C GLY A 132 61.07 -6.38 -4.33
N ASN A 133 61.18 -5.82 -5.53
CA ASN A 133 60.17 -4.92 -6.08
C ASN A 133 58.81 -5.62 -6.27
N LYS A 134 58.80 -6.85 -6.78
CA LYS A 134 57.54 -7.60 -6.93
C LYS A 134 56.86 -7.92 -5.60
N SER A 135 57.62 -8.07 -4.50
CA SER A 135 57.05 -8.32 -3.17
C SER A 135 56.53 -7.07 -2.47
N THR A 136 56.98 -5.86 -2.87
CA THR A 136 56.51 -4.59 -2.29
C THR A 136 55.33 -3.99 -3.05
N CYS A 137 55.13 -4.36 -4.32
CA CYS A 137 53.96 -3.96 -5.09
C CYS A 137 52.75 -4.85 -4.78
N TRP A 138 51.74 -4.33 -4.10
CA TRP A 138 50.40 -4.93 -4.11
C TRP A 138 49.75 -4.61 -5.46
N SER A 139 49.34 -5.62 -6.21
CA SER A 139 48.54 -5.42 -7.43
C SER A 139 47.08 -5.22 -7.03
N ASP A 140 46.48 -4.11 -7.48
CA ASP A 140 45.03 -3.86 -7.39
C ASP A 140 44.25 -4.73 -8.39
#